data_AF-A0A956DDN7-F1
#
_entry.id   AF-A0A956DDN7-F1
#
_cell.length_a   1.000
_cell.length_b   1.000
_cell.length_c   1.000
_cell.angle_alpha   90.00
_cell.angle_beta   90.00
_cell.angle_gamma   90.00
#
_symmetry.space_group_name_H-M   'P 1'
#
loop_
_entity.id
_entity.type
_entity.pdbx_description
1 polymer ?
#
loop_
_entity_poly.entity_id
_entity_poly.type
_entity_poly.pdbx_seq_one_letter_code
_entity_poly.pdbx_strand_id
1 'polypeptide(L)'
;RFMQALGEAKVDELTRVEFFTSHEGLNLWYESALIRKVPRREGFYDLSTHLPWIGERTRQLDGAHVELFRGIRNPVGIKVSAKADPKEVLALAEALNPDDEPGKIVLISRMGAGAVRDGLPPLVETIKKSGRKVLWVADPMHGNTINTSNGFKTRDFDAIVQELEAVMAVHEAQGTYFGGVHFELTGDDVTECIGGAHGLTEDDLATNYATLCDPRLNYAQALEVAFRVARRWRRR
;
A
#
# COMPACT_ATOMS: atom_id res chain seq x y z
N ARG A 1 1.89 19.04 24.62
CA ARG A 1 2.51 19.69 25.82
C ARG A 1 3.63 20.64 25.44
N PHE A 2 4.71 20.22 24.78
CA PHE A 2 5.79 21.13 24.34
C PHE A 2 5.32 22.19 23.33
N MET A 3 4.68 21.80 22.22
CA MET A 3 4.15 22.75 21.22
C MET A 3 3.11 23.74 21.79
N GLN A 4 2.27 23.28 22.74
CA GLN A 4 1.33 24.15 23.44
C GLN A 4 2.04 25.16 24.36
N ALA A 5 3.18 24.77 24.95
CA ALA A 5 3.98 25.64 25.81
C ALA A 5 4.73 26.73 25.02
N LEU A 6 5.09 26.46 23.76
CA LEU A 6 5.75 27.43 22.89
C LEU A 6 4.78 28.37 22.15
N GLY A 7 3.46 28.09 22.17
CA GLY A 7 2.46 28.89 21.47
C GLY A 7 2.59 28.85 19.93
N GLU A 8 3.35 27.90 19.40
CA GLU A 8 3.75 27.83 17.98
C GLU A 8 2.63 27.35 17.03
N ALA A 9 1.49 26.90 17.54
CA ALA A 9 0.33 26.54 16.73
C ALA A 9 -0.98 26.94 17.41
N LYS A 10 -1.91 27.52 16.66
CA LYS A 10 -3.29 27.75 17.14
C LYS A 10 -3.95 26.37 17.30
N VAL A 11 -4.72 26.19 18.39
CA VAL A 11 -5.39 24.92 18.70
C VAL A 11 -6.22 24.39 17.52
N ASP A 12 -6.80 25.26 16.68
CA ASP A 12 -7.59 24.90 15.49
C ASP A 12 -6.76 24.16 14.41
N GLU A 13 -5.52 24.58 14.14
CA GLU A 13 -4.63 23.91 13.17
C GLU A 13 -4.19 22.52 13.65
N LEU A 14 -4.16 22.29 14.97
CA LEU A 14 -3.86 20.99 15.56
C LEU A 14 -5.04 20.01 15.52
N THR A 15 -6.23 20.48 15.15
CA THR A 15 -7.48 19.67 15.17
C THR A 15 -7.98 19.25 13.79
N ARG A 16 -7.33 19.69 12.71
CA ARG A 16 -7.71 19.33 11.34
C ARG A 16 -6.64 18.43 10.72
N VAL A 17 -7.10 17.37 10.06
CA VAL A 17 -6.26 16.44 9.29
C VAL A 17 -6.86 16.34 7.89
N GLU A 18 -6.00 16.39 6.87
CA GLU A 18 -6.40 16.03 5.51
C GLU A 18 -6.57 14.52 5.42
N PHE A 19 -7.73 14.09 4.93
CA PHE A 19 -8.05 12.69 4.75
C PHE A 19 -8.39 12.43 3.29
N PHE A 20 -7.76 11.42 2.71
CA PHE A 20 -7.93 11.03 1.32
C PHE A 20 -8.47 9.59 1.25
N THR A 21 -9.13 9.29 0.15
CA THR A 21 -9.71 7.98 -0.14
C THR A 21 -8.95 7.28 -1.26
N SER A 22 -8.92 5.95 -1.20
CA SER A 22 -8.31 5.08 -2.21
C SER A 22 -9.08 3.77 -2.30
N HIS A 23 -9.20 3.20 -3.50
CA HIS A 23 -9.68 1.83 -3.73
C HIS A 23 -9.04 1.21 -4.98
N GLU A 24 -9.12 -0.10 -5.12
CA GLU A 24 -8.75 -0.77 -6.37
C GLU A 24 -9.78 -0.43 -7.43
N GLY A 25 -9.40 0.28 -8.50
CA GLY A 25 -10.37 0.57 -9.56
C GLY A 25 -10.53 -0.63 -10.46
N LEU A 26 -11.27 -1.61 -9.94
CA LEU A 26 -11.46 -2.93 -10.50
C LEU A 26 -12.63 -2.96 -11.48
N ASN A 27 -13.78 -2.39 -11.07
CA ASN A 27 -15.00 -2.36 -11.88
C ASN A 27 -14.96 -1.15 -12.82
N LEU A 28 -14.48 -1.36 -14.05
CA LEU A 28 -14.29 -0.27 -15.02
C LEU A 28 -15.58 0.44 -15.43
N TRP A 29 -16.75 -0.20 -15.29
CA TRP A 29 -18.04 0.48 -15.50
C TRP A 29 -18.30 1.51 -14.41
N TYR A 30 -18.01 1.16 -13.16
CA TYR A 30 -18.12 2.07 -12.03
C TYR A 30 -17.10 3.23 -12.13
N GLU A 31 -15.83 2.91 -12.41
CA GLU A 31 -14.79 3.95 -12.53
C GLU A 31 -15.07 4.90 -13.71
N SER A 32 -15.31 4.37 -14.91
CA SER A 32 -15.58 5.21 -16.08
C SER A 32 -16.82 6.09 -15.91
N ALA A 33 -17.84 5.60 -15.20
CA ALA A 33 -19.04 6.38 -14.88
C ALA A 33 -18.75 7.54 -13.92
N LEU A 34 -17.61 7.61 -13.24
CA LEU A 34 -17.22 8.69 -12.32
C LEU A 34 -16.04 9.54 -12.80
N ILE A 35 -15.49 9.25 -13.98
CA ILE A 35 -14.47 10.08 -14.62
C ILE A 35 -15.09 11.40 -15.14
N ARG A 36 -14.55 12.54 -14.72
CA ARG A 36 -15.04 13.88 -15.10
C ARG A 36 -13.90 14.86 -15.36
N LYS A 37 -14.20 15.91 -16.13
CA LYS A 37 -13.40 17.15 -16.10
C LYS A 37 -13.81 17.95 -14.87
N VAL A 38 -12.82 18.53 -14.18
CA VAL A 38 -13.04 19.35 -12.98
C VAL A 38 -12.82 20.82 -13.33
N PRO A 39 -13.63 21.77 -12.82
CA PRO A 39 -13.41 23.19 -13.07
C PRO A 39 -11.98 23.63 -12.72
N ARG A 40 -11.35 24.41 -13.61
CA ARG A 40 -10.00 24.98 -13.42
C ARG A 40 -8.86 23.96 -13.34
N ARG A 41 -9.07 22.69 -13.72
CA ARG A 41 -8.02 21.69 -13.89
C ARG A 41 -8.08 21.06 -15.26
N GLU A 42 -6.91 20.79 -15.85
CA GLU A 42 -6.81 20.11 -17.14
C GLU A 42 -6.93 18.59 -17.00
N GLY A 43 -7.37 17.94 -18.07
CA GLY A 43 -7.52 16.48 -18.14
C GLY A 43 -8.78 15.95 -17.46
N PHE A 44 -8.78 14.63 -17.27
CA PHE A 44 -9.88 13.89 -16.66
C PHE A 44 -9.43 13.35 -15.30
N TYR A 45 -10.34 13.37 -14.33
CA TYR A 45 -10.11 12.83 -13.00
C TYR A 45 -11.14 11.75 -12.76
N ASP A 46 -10.70 10.60 -12.26
CA ASP A 46 -11.60 9.65 -11.64
C ASP A 46 -12.04 10.22 -10.29
N LEU A 47 -13.30 10.64 -10.19
CA LEU A 47 -13.85 11.24 -8.96
C LEU A 47 -14.42 10.19 -8.00
N SER A 48 -14.24 8.90 -8.29
CA SER A 48 -14.59 7.82 -7.37
C SER A 48 -13.69 7.83 -6.12
N THR A 49 -12.44 8.29 -6.26
CA THR A 49 -11.43 8.24 -5.20
C THR A 49 -10.24 9.15 -5.48
N HIS A 50 -9.42 9.44 -4.48
CA HIS A 50 -8.25 10.32 -4.66
C HIS A 50 -7.06 9.57 -5.26
N LEU A 51 -6.84 8.32 -4.82
CA LEU A 51 -5.74 7.45 -5.27
C LEU A 51 -6.31 6.06 -5.66
N PRO A 52 -6.73 5.85 -6.92
CA PRO A 52 -7.04 4.50 -7.39
C PRO A 52 -5.77 3.66 -7.53
N TRP A 53 -5.88 2.34 -7.42
CA TRP A 53 -4.78 1.43 -7.77
C TRP A 53 -5.18 0.32 -8.73
N ILE A 54 -4.19 -0.21 -9.46
CA ILE A 54 -4.28 -1.40 -10.30
C ILE A 54 -3.78 -2.61 -9.52
N GLY A 55 -4.60 -3.65 -9.44
CA GLY A 55 -4.26 -4.89 -8.77
C GLY A 55 -3.24 -5.73 -9.54
N GLU A 56 -2.61 -6.68 -8.84
CA GLU A 56 -1.60 -7.59 -9.42
C GLU A 56 -2.18 -8.41 -10.59
N ARG A 57 -3.48 -8.69 -10.59
CA ARG A 57 -4.15 -9.53 -11.58
C ARG A 57 -4.72 -8.75 -12.77
N THR A 58 -4.69 -7.42 -12.71
CA THR A 58 -5.31 -6.51 -13.69
C THR A 58 -4.32 -5.50 -14.27
N ARG A 59 -3.01 -5.69 -14.02
CA ARG A 59 -1.93 -4.80 -14.48
C ARG A 59 -1.29 -5.20 -15.81
N GLN A 60 -2.03 -5.88 -16.69
CA GLN A 60 -1.52 -6.20 -18.02
C GLN A 60 -1.28 -4.90 -18.79
N LEU A 61 -0.08 -4.74 -19.38
CA LEU A 61 0.34 -3.49 -20.01
C LEU A 61 -0.59 -3.01 -21.14
N ASP A 62 -1.14 -3.95 -21.91
CA ASP A 62 -2.12 -3.74 -22.98
C ASP A 62 -3.58 -3.95 -22.51
N GLY A 63 -3.80 -4.06 -21.20
CA GLY A 63 -5.09 -4.32 -20.59
C GLY A 63 -5.95 -3.07 -20.39
N ALA A 64 -7.26 -3.31 -20.19
CA ALA A 64 -8.26 -2.25 -20.06
C ALA A 64 -8.04 -1.35 -18.83
N HIS A 65 -7.56 -1.89 -17.71
CA HIS A 65 -7.26 -1.10 -16.51
C HIS A 65 -6.13 -0.09 -16.75
N VAL A 66 -5.05 -0.53 -17.42
CA VAL A 66 -3.93 0.36 -17.76
C VAL A 66 -4.39 1.41 -18.77
N GLU A 67 -5.19 1.04 -19.77
CA GLU A 67 -5.74 2.00 -20.73
C GLU A 67 -6.61 3.07 -20.06
N LEU A 68 -7.55 2.67 -19.18
CA LEU A 68 -8.41 3.61 -18.47
C LEU A 68 -7.58 4.54 -17.59
N PHE A 69 -6.63 4.02 -16.81
CA PHE A 69 -5.87 4.82 -15.87
C PHE A 69 -4.77 5.67 -16.51
N ARG A 70 -4.30 5.32 -17.71
CA ARG A 70 -3.44 6.19 -18.52
C ARG A 70 -4.13 7.53 -18.83
N GLY A 71 -5.45 7.53 -18.93
CA GLY A 71 -6.26 8.71 -19.27
C GLY A 71 -6.60 9.64 -18.11
N ILE A 72 -6.37 9.24 -16.85
CA ILE A 72 -6.75 10.05 -15.68
C ILE A 72 -5.57 10.82 -15.08
N ARG A 73 -5.87 11.91 -14.36
CA ARG A 73 -4.88 12.79 -13.73
C ARG A 73 -4.61 12.46 -12.26
N ASN A 74 -5.42 11.61 -11.61
CA ASN A 74 -5.18 11.13 -10.24
C ASN A 74 -3.78 10.51 -10.12
N PRO A 75 -3.11 10.54 -8.95
CA PRO A 75 -2.05 9.59 -8.69
C PRO A 75 -2.59 8.16 -8.82
N VAL A 76 -1.75 7.22 -9.25
CA VAL A 76 -2.16 5.83 -9.51
C VAL A 76 -1.22 4.88 -8.78
N GLY A 77 -1.81 3.98 -8.00
CA GLY A 77 -1.11 2.86 -7.38
C GLY A 77 -0.98 1.66 -8.32
N ILE A 78 0.10 0.90 -8.20
CA ILE A 78 0.31 -0.36 -8.94
C ILE A 78 0.80 -1.41 -7.95
N LYS A 79 0.03 -2.47 -7.74
CA LYS A 79 0.45 -3.61 -6.93
C LYS A 79 1.53 -4.39 -7.67
N VAL A 80 2.63 -4.73 -6.99
CA VAL A 80 3.74 -5.52 -7.55
C VAL A 80 4.11 -6.67 -6.63
N SER A 81 4.02 -7.89 -7.13
CA SER A 81 4.42 -9.10 -6.39
C SER A 81 5.91 -9.44 -6.58
N ALA A 82 6.39 -10.42 -5.80
CA ALA A 82 7.75 -10.95 -5.95
C ALA A 82 8.04 -11.61 -7.31
N LYS A 83 6.99 -11.92 -8.09
CA LYS A 83 7.10 -12.54 -9.42
C LYS A 83 7.04 -11.54 -10.57
N ALA A 84 6.88 -10.25 -10.27
CA ALA A 84 6.78 -9.21 -11.30
C ALA A 84 8.12 -9.10 -12.05
N ASP A 85 8.06 -8.99 -13.38
CA ASP A 85 9.25 -8.69 -14.19
C ASP A 85 9.61 -7.21 -14.00
N PRO A 86 10.85 -6.87 -13.59
CA PRO A 86 11.29 -5.48 -13.47
C PRO A 86 11.09 -4.64 -14.74
N LYS A 87 11.22 -5.24 -15.93
CA LYS A 87 11.00 -4.54 -17.20
C LYS A 87 9.52 -4.22 -17.43
N GLU A 88 8.64 -5.13 -17.07
CA GLU A 88 7.19 -4.94 -17.15
C GLU A 88 6.75 -3.84 -16.18
N VAL A 89 7.24 -3.87 -14.93
CA VAL A 89 6.93 -2.82 -13.92
C VAL A 89 7.41 -1.45 -14.37
N LEU A 90 8.62 -1.37 -14.96
CA LEU A 90 9.10 -0.14 -15.57
C LEU A 90 8.15 0.31 -16.68
N ALA A 91 7.85 -0.55 -17.67
CA ALA A 91 6.96 -0.21 -18.78
C ALA A 91 5.57 0.27 -18.33
N LEU A 92 5.01 -0.31 -17.26
CA LEU A 92 3.76 0.15 -16.65
C LEU A 92 3.88 1.57 -16.10
N ALA A 93 4.96 1.87 -15.37
CA ALA A 93 5.21 3.22 -14.86
C ALA A 93 5.38 4.24 -15.99
N GLU A 94 6.04 3.87 -17.10
CA GLU A 94 6.20 4.74 -18.27
C GLU A 94 4.86 4.98 -19.00
N ALA A 95 4.04 3.94 -19.13
CA ALA A 95 2.75 4.04 -19.79
C ALA A 95 1.77 4.92 -19.00
N LEU A 96 1.79 4.85 -17.67
CA LEU A 96 0.88 5.58 -16.78
C LEU A 96 1.40 6.97 -16.37
N ASN A 97 2.69 7.24 -16.56
CA ASN A 97 3.33 8.53 -16.25
C ASN A 97 4.37 8.91 -17.33
N PRO A 98 3.93 9.20 -18.55
CA PRO A 98 4.83 9.50 -19.66
C PRO A 98 5.72 10.72 -19.39
N ASP A 99 5.18 11.73 -18.69
CA ASP A 99 5.86 13.00 -18.40
C ASP A 99 6.77 12.95 -17.15
N ASP A 100 6.90 11.79 -16.49
CA ASP A 100 7.68 11.61 -15.26
C ASP A 100 7.29 12.60 -14.14
N GLU A 101 5.99 12.86 -13.99
CA GLU A 101 5.45 13.72 -12.94
C GLU A 101 5.71 13.08 -11.56
N PRO A 102 6.47 13.73 -10.64
CA PRO A 102 6.75 13.17 -9.33
C PRO A 102 5.45 12.94 -8.53
N GLY A 103 5.31 11.75 -7.94
CA GLY A 103 4.14 11.39 -7.14
C GLY A 103 2.94 10.88 -7.95
N LYS A 104 3.01 10.88 -9.29
CA LYS A 104 1.98 10.30 -10.15
C LYS A 104 1.86 8.78 -9.99
N ILE A 105 2.97 8.07 -9.82
CA ILE A 105 3.00 6.61 -9.68
C ILE A 105 3.42 6.21 -8.27
N VAL A 106 2.61 5.33 -7.68
CA VAL A 106 2.90 4.66 -6.41
C VAL A 106 3.08 3.16 -6.68
N LEU A 107 4.29 2.64 -6.54
CA LEU A 107 4.55 1.19 -6.62
C LEU A 107 4.32 0.57 -5.24
N ILE A 108 3.40 -0.39 -5.17
CA ILE A 108 2.93 -1.01 -3.93
C ILE A 108 3.43 -2.46 -3.87
N SER A 109 4.54 -2.71 -3.16
CA SER A 109 5.16 -4.04 -3.07
C SER A 109 4.40 -4.96 -2.14
N ARG A 110 4.05 -6.17 -2.61
CA ARG A 110 3.34 -7.21 -1.85
C ARG A 110 3.94 -8.59 -2.06
N MET A 111 5.09 -8.84 -1.45
CA MET A 111 5.98 -9.94 -1.79
C MET A 111 5.87 -11.12 -0.85
N GLY A 112 5.53 -10.87 0.41
CA GLY A 112 5.63 -11.84 1.49
C GLY A 112 7.01 -11.81 2.15
N ALA A 113 7.05 -12.06 3.45
CA ALA A 113 8.28 -12.03 4.26
C ALA A 113 9.37 -12.97 3.72
N GLY A 114 8.96 -14.12 3.17
CA GLY A 114 9.87 -15.13 2.62
C GLY A 114 10.46 -14.79 1.25
N ALA A 115 9.90 -13.84 0.50
CA ALA A 115 10.32 -13.55 -0.88
C ALA A 115 10.79 -12.11 -1.11
N VAL A 116 10.47 -11.18 -0.20
CA VAL A 116 10.77 -9.75 -0.35
C VAL A 116 12.26 -9.44 -0.54
N ARG A 117 13.15 -10.19 0.14
CA ARG A 117 14.60 -9.97 0.09
C ARG A 117 15.20 -10.28 -1.27
N ASP A 118 14.57 -11.16 -2.04
CA ASP A 118 15.03 -11.55 -3.37
C ASP A 118 14.24 -10.83 -4.47
N GLY A 119 12.93 -10.64 -4.26
CA GLY A 119 12.02 -10.07 -5.25
C GLY A 119 12.08 -8.55 -5.36
N LEU A 120 12.31 -7.82 -4.27
CA LEU A 120 12.29 -6.35 -4.28
C LEU A 120 13.53 -5.70 -4.88
N PRO A 121 14.77 -6.15 -4.56
CA PRO A 121 15.97 -5.48 -5.04
C PRO A 121 16.05 -5.30 -6.56
N PRO A 122 15.70 -6.28 -7.41
CA PRO A 122 15.74 -6.12 -8.87
C PRO A 122 14.74 -5.07 -9.39
N LEU A 123 13.55 -4.97 -8.77
CA LEU A 123 12.54 -3.98 -9.15
C LEU A 123 13.03 -2.56 -8.82
N VAL A 124 13.49 -2.35 -7.58
CA VAL A 124 13.96 -1.03 -7.11
C VAL A 124 15.19 -0.60 -7.90
N GLU A 125 16.13 -1.51 -8.19
CA GLU A 125 17.31 -1.22 -9.00
C GLU A 125 16.93 -0.82 -10.44
N THR A 126 15.99 -1.52 -11.06
CA THR A 126 15.55 -1.23 -12.43
C THR A 126 14.90 0.14 -12.52
N ILE A 127 13.98 0.47 -11.61
CA ILE A 127 13.35 1.79 -11.55
C ILE A 127 14.39 2.87 -11.27
N LYS A 128 15.29 2.66 -10.30
CA LYS A 128 16.36 3.61 -9.98
C LYS A 128 17.25 3.91 -11.20
N LYS A 129 17.66 2.87 -11.94
CA LYS A 129 18.49 3.02 -13.15
C LYS A 129 17.76 3.74 -14.29
N SER A 130 16.43 3.57 -14.39
CA SER A 130 15.63 4.27 -15.39
C SER A 130 15.50 5.78 -15.13
N GLY A 131 15.76 6.23 -13.90
CA GLY A 131 15.57 7.62 -13.48
C GLY A 131 14.11 8.02 -13.23
N ARG A 132 13.15 7.09 -13.38
CA ARG A 132 11.72 7.35 -13.16
C ARG A 132 11.42 7.70 -11.69
N LYS A 133 10.58 8.70 -11.50
CA LYS A 133 10.16 9.20 -10.18
C LYS A 133 8.87 8.54 -9.74
N VAL A 134 9.03 7.48 -8.94
CA VAL A 134 7.91 6.76 -8.32
C VAL A 134 7.99 6.86 -6.80
N LEU A 135 6.85 6.72 -6.13
CA LEU A 135 6.80 6.51 -4.68
C LEU A 135 6.71 5.00 -4.39
N TRP A 136 7.56 4.50 -3.50
CA TRP A 136 7.48 3.11 -3.04
C TRP A 136 6.68 3.00 -1.75
N VAL A 137 5.71 2.09 -1.73
CA VAL A 137 4.87 1.76 -0.57
C VAL A 137 4.88 0.26 -0.35
N ALA A 138 4.90 -0.19 0.90
CA ALA A 138 4.81 -1.61 1.25
C ALA A 138 3.37 -2.01 1.56
N ASP A 139 2.90 -3.09 0.96
CA ASP A 139 1.72 -3.87 1.34
C ASP A 139 2.19 -5.22 1.90
N PRO A 140 2.50 -5.29 3.20
CA PRO A 140 2.94 -6.53 3.83
C PRO A 140 1.78 -7.49 4.16
N MET A 141 0.60 -7.28 3.60
CA MET A 141 -0.59 -8.06 3.93
C MET A 141 -0.82 -9.16 2.90
N HIS A 142 -0.97 -8.78 1.63
CA HIS A 142 -1.37 -9.68 0.54
C HIS A 142 -0.30 -10.71 0.15
N GLY A 143 0.95 -10.51 0.58
CA GLY A 143 2.05 -11.48 0.41
C GLY A 143 2.08 -12.58 1.48
N ASN A 144 1.45 -12.36 2.64
CA ASN A 144 1.61 -13.18 3.85
C ASN A 144 0.33 -13.94 4.24
N THR A 145 -0.60 -14.13 3.30
CA THR A 145 -1.85 -14.85 3.58
C THR A 145 -1.60 -16.36 3.55
N ILE A 146 -2.03 -17.05 4.60
CA ILE A 146 -1.96 -18.49 4.77
C ILE A 146 -3.36 -19.07 5.03
N ASN A 147 -3.55 -20.36 4.78
CA ASN A 147 -4.75 -21.08 5.19
C ASN A 147 -4.41 -21.91 6.42
N THR A 148 -5.26 -21.84 7.44
CA THR A 148 -5.12 -22.58 8.69
C THR A 148 -5.72 -23.97 8.57
N SER A 149 -5.39 -24.82 9.55
CA SER A 149 -5.93 -26.18 9.64
C SER A 149 -7.45 -26.22 9.84
N ASN A 150 -8.01 -25.19 10.50
CA ASN A 150 -9.44 -25.03 10.76
C ASN A 150 -10.22 -24.31 9.63
N GLY A 151 -9.59 -24.11 8.46
CA GLY A 151 -10.26 -23.63 7.24
C GLY A 151 -10.39 -22.12 7.12
N PHE A 152 -9.88 -21.35 8.07
CA PHE A 152 -9.78 -19.90 7.96
C PHE A 152 -8.58 -19.50 7.08
N LYS A 153 -8.72 -18.36 6.41
CA LYS A 153 -7.54 -17.61 5.98
C LYS A 153 -7.05 -16.82 7.17
N THR A 154 -5.74 -16.68 7.32
CA THR A 154 -5.17 -15.76 8.30
C THR A 154 -3.87 -15.17 7.77
N ARG A 155 -3.28 -14.25 8.53
CA ARG A 155 -1.95 -13.71 8.31
C ARG A 155 -1.23 -13.70 9.64
N ASP A 156 0.04 -14.10 9.62
CA ASP A 156 0.91 -14.01 10.79
C ASP A 156 1.41 -12.57 10.94
N PHE A 157 1.11 -11.96 12.08
CA PHE A 157 1.56 -10.62 12.44
C PHE A 157 3.08 -10.43 12.34
N ASP A 158 3.87 -11.42 12.78
CA ASP A 158 5.32 -11.33 12.72
C ASP A 158 5.81 -11.41 11.27
N ALA A 159 5.16 -12.19 10.40
CA ALA A 159 5.46 -12.19 8.97
C ALA A 159 5.17 -10.82 8.33
N ILE A 160 4.04 -10.18 8.68
CA ILE A 160 3.70 -8.82 8.24
C ILE A 160 4.81 -7.83 8.63
N VAL A 161 5.26 -7.88 9.89
CA VAL A 161 6.34 -6.99 10.37
C VAL A 161 7.67 -7.31 9.69
N GLN A 162 8.02 -8.59 9.53
CA GLN A 162 9.27 -9.01 8.89
C GLN A 162 9.36 -8.53 7.44
N GLU A 163 8.26 -8.63 6.67
CA GLU A 163 8.23 -8.08 5.31
C GLU A 163 8.48 -6.58 5.32
N LEU A 164 7.78 -5.84 6.19
CA LEU A 164 7.91 -4.39 6.29
C LEU A 164 9.33 -3.95 6.64
N GLU A 165 9.97 -4.60 7.60
CA GLU A 165 11.36 -4.33 7.98
C GLU A 165 12.33 -4.64 6.83
N ALA A 166 12.08 -5.73 6.09
CA ALA A 166 12.89 -6.10 4.93
C ALA A 166 12.73 -5.10 3.78
N VAL A 167 11.52 -4.61 3.47
CA VAL A 167 11.31 -3.54 2.48
C VAL A 167 12.11 -2.30 2.86
N MET A 168 12.03 -1.87 4.13
CA MET A 168 12.78 -0.72 4.61
C MET A 168 14.30 -0.90 4.48
N ALA A 169 14.81 -2.11 4.75
CA ALA A 169 16.22 -2.46 4.62
C ALA A 169 16.69 -2.47 3.16
N VAL A 170 15.88 -2.98 2.22
CA VAL A 170 16.20 -2.95 0.78
C VAL A 170 16.33 -1.51 0.29
N HIS A 171 15.38 -0.64 0.65
CA HIS A 171 15.45 0.77 0.25
C HIS A 171 16.67 1.49 0.85
N GLU A 172 17.01 1.21 2.10
CA GLU A 172 18.22 1.74 2.74
C GLU A 172 19.50 1.26 2.03
N ALA A 173 19.62 -0.04 1.78
CA ALA A 173 20.77 -0.63 1.10
C ALA A 173 20.95 -0.11 -0.32
N GLN A 174 19.85 0.18 -1.03
CA GLN A 174 19.88 0.73 -2.37
C GLN A 174 19.89 2.27 -2.41
N GLY A 175 19.89 2.95 -1.27
CA GLY A 175 19.87 4.41 -1.19
C GLY A 175 18.66 5.03 -1.91
N THR A 176 17.47 4.46 -1.69
CA THR A 176 16.20 4.93 -2.25
C THR A 176 15.21 5.29 -1.14
N TYR A 177 14.21 6.09 -1.47
CA TYR A 177 13.21 6.55 -0.50
C TYR A 177 12.06 5.55 -0.37
N PHE A 178 11.87 5.02 0.84
CA PHE A 178 10.67 4.27 1.21
C PHE A 178 9.59 5.23 1.70
N GLY A 179 8.47 5.29 0.99
CA GLY A 179 7.49 6.37 1.09
C GLY A 179 6.26 6.09 1.95
N GLY A 180 5.94 4.83 2.26
CA GLY A 180 4.77 4.55 3.09
C GLY A 180 4.36 3.10 3.16
N VAL A 181 3.18 2.87 3.74
CA VAL A 181 2.62 1.55 4.01
C VAL A 181 1.16 1.48 3.58
N HIS A 182 0.70 0.30 3.19
CA HIS A 182 -0.66 0.03 2.74
C HIS A 182 -1.16 -1.22 3.46
N PHE A 183 -2.02 -1.03 4.47
CA PHE A 183 -2.53 -2.11 5.31
C PHE A 183 -4.03 -2.34 5.11
N GLU A 184 -4.47 -3.56 5.42
CA GLU A 184 -5.87 -3.87 5.66
C GLU A 184 -6.09 -3.96 7.17
N LEU A 185 -6.89 -3.07 7.72
CA LEU A 185 -7.13 -2.97 9.16
C LEU A 185 -8.58 -2.59 9.45
N THR A 186 -9.02 -2.87 10.68
CA THR A 186 -10.28 -2.37 11.24
C THR A 186 -10.06 -1.84 12.65
N GLY A 187 -10.91 -0.89 13.07
CA GLY A 187 -10.95 -0.41 14.46
C GLY A 187 -11.66 -1.38 15.42
N ASP A 188 -12.27 -2.43 14.88
CA ASP A 188 -12.98 -3.45 15.65
C ASP A 188 -12.02 -4.45 16.30
N ASP A 189 -12.47 -5.08 17.38
CA ASP A 189 -11.74 -6.12 18.11
C ASP A 189 -11.97 -7.51 17.47
N VAL A 190 -11.44 -7.68 16.25
CA VAL A 190 -11.57 -8.92 15.46
C VAL A 190 -10.41 -9.88 15.69
N THR A 191 -10.66 -11.17 15.46
CA THR A 191 -9.68 -12.26 15.52
C THR A 191 -9.40 -12.78 14.12
N GLU A 192 -8.76 -11.98 13.29
CA GLU A 192 -8.55 -12.28 11.86
C GLU A 192 -7.08 -12.60 11.52
N CYS A 193 -6.12 -11.87 12.11
CA CYS A 193 -4.68 -12.16 12.02
C CYS A 193 -4.18 -12.79 13.32
N ILE A 194 -3.33 -13.82 13.22
CA ILE A 194 -2.67 -14.46 14.36
C ILE A 194 -1.44 -13.66 14.82
N GLY A 195 -1.01 -13.86 16.07
CA GLY A 195 0.12 -13.18 16.69
C GLY A 195 -0.21 -11.78 17.23
N GLY A 196 0.79 -10.90 17.20
CA GLY A 196 0.73 -9.57 17.83
C GLY A 196 0.78 -9.63 19.37
N ALA A 197 0.67 -8.48 20.03
CA ALA A 197 0.80 -8.37 21.48
C ALA A 197 -0.16 -9.24 22.30
N HIS A 198 -1.34 -9.57 21.74
CA HIS A 198 -2.31 -10.46 22.38
C HIS A 198 -2.06 -11.95 22.12
N GLY A 199 -1.12 -12.30 21.24
CA GLY A 199 -0.73 -13.67 20.98
C GLY A 199 -1.85 -14.54 20.40
N LEU A 200 -2.69 -13.97 19.52
CA LEU A 200 -3.80 -14.70 18.91
C LEU A 200 -3.31 -15.95 18.17
N THR A 201 -4.00 -17.06 18.37
CA THR A 201 -3.69 -18.35 17.77
C THR A 201 -4.72 -18.73 16.69
N GLU A 202 -4.49 -19.83 15.96
CA GLU A 202 -5.48 -20.32 14.99
C GLU A 202 -6.83 -20.64 15.64
N ASP A 203 -6.84 -21.09 16.89
CA ASP A 203 -8.06 -21.45 17.63
C ASP A 203 -8.91 -20.21 17.96
N ASP A 204 -8.25 -19.06 18.18
CA ASP A 204 -8.94 -17.81 18.49
C ASP A 204 -9.69 -17.24 17.29
N LEU A 205 -9.33 -17.63 16.06
CA LEU A 205 -9.90 -17.05 14.83
C LEU A 205 -11.42 -17.14 14.80
N ALA A 206 -11.99 -18.26 15.23
CA ALA A 206 -13.44 -18.48 15.22
C ALA A 206 -14.22 -17.57 16.20
N THR A 207 -13.54 -16.87 17.11
CA THR A 207 -14.18 -16.02 18.13
C THR A 207 -14.87 -14.81 17.52
N ASN A 208 -14.20 -14.11 16.61
CA ASN A 208 -14.72 -12.91 15.96
C ASN A 208 -14.07 -12.67 14.58
N TYR A 209 -14.29 -13.62 13.66
CA TYR A 209 -13.86 -13.50 12.26
C TYR A 209 -14.93 -12.81 11.42
N ALA A 210 -14.76 -11.52 11.11
CA ALA A 210 -15.83 -10.68 10.55
C ALA A 210 -15.62 -10.27 9.08
N THR A 211 -14.41 -10.39 8.56
CA THR A 211 -14.10 -10.06 7.16
C THR A 211 -14.84 -10.96 6.17
N LEU A 212 -15.23 -10.39 5.03
CA LEU A 212 -15.82 -11.11 3.89
C LEU A 212 -14.77 -11.56 2.88
N CYS A 213 -13.52 -11.09 3.02
CA CYS A 213 -12.45 -11.34 2.06
C CYS A 213 -11.20 -11.79 2.81
N ASP A 214 -10.23 -10.90 2.97
CA ASP A 214 -8.96 -11.22 3.59
C ASP A 214 -8.90 -10.75 5.06
N PRO A 215 -8.07 -11.41 5.91
CA PRO A 215 -7.97 -11.11 7.33
C PRO A 215 -7.28 -9.78 7.59
N ARG A 216 -7.89 -8.92 8.41
CA ARG A 216 -7.43 -7.56 8.72
C ARG A 216 -6.67 -7.51 10.04
N LEU A 217 -5.80 -6.52 10.18
CA LEU A 217 -5.26 -6.17 11.50
C LEU A 217 -6.39 -5.59 12.36
N ASN A 218 -6.52 -6.07 13.59
CA ASN A 218 -7.41 -5.44 14.57
C ASN A 218 -6.78 -4.15 15.14
N TYR A 219 -7.53 -3.45 16.00
CA TYR A 219 -7.09 -2.18 16.59
C TYR A 219 -5.71 -2.29 17.29
N ALA A 220 -5.51 -3.31 18.12
CA ALA A 220 -4.28 -3.48 18.88
C ALA A 220 -3.07 -3.77 17.97
N GLN A 221 -3.25 -4.67 17.00
CA GLN A 221 -2.24 -5.00 15.99
C GLN A 221 -1.89 -3.79 15.12
N ALA A 222 -2.89 -3.01 14.69
CA ALA A 222 -2.69 -1.80 13.89
C ALA A 222 -1.85 -0.75 14.64
N LEU A 223 -2.16 -0.52 15.93
CA LEU A 223 -1.34 0.37 16.77
C LEU A 223 0.08 -0.17 16.96
N GLU A 224 0.23 -1.47 17.17
CA GLU A 224 1.55 -2.08 17.35
C GLU A 224 2.44 -1.88 16.12
N VAL A 225 1.90 -2.13 14.91
CA VAL A 225 2.62 -1.89 13.66
C VAL A 225 2.97 -0.41 13.50
N ALA A 226 2.06 0.50 13.82
CA ALA A 226 2.32 1.94 13.76
C ALA A 226 3.52 2.34 14.65
N PHE A 227 3.60 1.80 15.88
CA PHE A 227 4.75 2.04 16.76
C PHE A 227 6.05 1.42 16.23
N ARG A 228 6.02 0.22 15.66
CA ARG A 228 7.20 -0.43 15.07
C ARG A 228 7.74 0.40 13.88
N VAL A 229 6.85 0.80 12.98
CA VAL A 229 7.15 1.68 11.85
C VAL A 229 7.75 3.02 12.31
N ALA A 230 7.14 3.68 13.29
CA ALA A 230 7.63 4.94 13.82
C ALA A 230 9.00 4.83 14.53
N ARG A 231 9.32 3.68 15.14
CA ARG A 231 10.66 3.44 15.71
C ARG A 231 11.69 3.24 14.61
N ARG A 232 11.35 2.51 13.54
CA ARG A 232 12.28 2.24 12.44
C ARG A 232 12.59 3.49 11.62
N TRP A 233 11.61 4.36 11.36
CA TRP A 233 11.86 5.64 10.71
C TRP A 233 12.73 6.59 11.54
N ARG A 234 12.66 6.55 12.87
CA ARG A 234 13.52 7.35 13.75
C ARG A 234 14.99 6.93 13.77
N ARG A 235 15.32 5.73 13.30
CA ARG A 235 16.69 5.20 13.25
C ARG A 235 17.41 5.48 11.92
N ARG A 236 16.71 6.07 10.95
CA ARG A 236 17.32 6.62 9.74
C ARG A 236 17.94 7.98 10.05
#